data_AF-A0A7M7T024-F1
#
_entry.id   AF-A0A7M7T024-F1
#
_cell.length_a   1.000
_cell.length_b   1.000
_cell.length_c   1.000
_cell.angle_alpha   90.00
_cell.angle_beta   90.00
_cell.angle_gamma   90.00
#
_symmetry.space_group_name_H-M   'P 1'
#
loop_
_entity.id
_entity.type
_entity.pdbx_description
1 polymer ?
#
loop_
_entity_poly.entity_id
_entity_poly.type
_entity_poly.pdbx_seq_one_letter_code
_entity_poly.pdbx_strand_id
1 'polypeptide(L)'
;MRSSSSPDEPPYCRMYKGHLELYIGHGADWWVLIPLEQQVIRQQLMCTSYIPKNVERGKEIEVHLQVHADVPGIDAEVLLDEKHQSYRKAHRSVPFSIISDSGDVRVERDCEGKMAETKLLSLKEIHNRMRHKVVLKVPPREEDTAFNVITITLTQSGKLEVSRSMSFVIIYEGGRDLEMNDRQTDHVRGTSKESLY
;
A
#
# COMPACT_ATOMS: atom_id res chain seq x y z
N MET A 1 -42.20 -19.01 -38.65
CA MET A 1 -41.17 -18.42 -37.77
C MET A 1 -40.71 -17.12 -38.41
N ARG A 2 -40.95 -15.97 -37.77
CA ARG A 2 -40.40 -14.69 -38.23
C ARG A 2 -38.94 -14.64 -37.80
N SER A 3 -38.02 -14.63 -38.76
CA SER A 3 -36.62 -14.32 -38.50
C SER A 3 -36.56 -12.85 -38.09
N SER A 4 -36.24 -12.60 -36.83
CA SER A 4 -35.91 -11.27 -36.33
C SER A 4 -34.55 -10.93 -36.90
N SER A 5 -34.49 -10.21 -38.02
CA SER A 5 -33.26 -9.56 -38.46
C SER A 5 -32.88 -8.53 -37.41
N SER A 6 -31.94 -8.87 -36.53
CA SER A 6 -31.22 -7.87 -35.76
C SER A 6 -30.63 -6.87 -36.76
N PRO A 7 -30.73 -5.55 -36.52
CA PRO A 7 -30.04 -4.58 -37.33
C PRO A 7 -28.56 -4.98 -37.42
N ASP A 8 -27.97 -4.93 -38.63
CA ASP A 8 -26.52 -5.02 -38.86
C ASP A 8 -25.82 -3.76 -38.31
N GLU A 9 -26.18 -3.32 -37.11
CA GLU A 9 -25.48 -2.23 -36.44
C GLU A 9 -24.20 -2.83 -35.85
N PRO A 10 -23.01 -2.37 -36.29
CA PRO A 10 -21.76 -2.83 -35.72
C PRO A 10 -21.71 -2.44 -34.23
N PRO A 11 -21.00 -3.21 -33.38
CA PRO A 11 -20.72 -2.79 -32.02
C PRO A 11 -20.13 -1.37 -32.00
N TYR A 12 -20.60 -0.54 -31.08
CA TYR A 12 -20.16 0.85 -31.00
C TYR A 12 -20.01 1.32 -29.56
N CYS A 13 -19.17 2.34 -29.40
CA CYS A 13 -18.93 3.04 -28.15
C CYS A 13 -19.25 4.53 -28.34
N ARG A 14 -20.14 5.08 -27.51
CA ARG A 14 -20.43 6.52 -27.47
C ARG A 14 -19.96 7.11 -26.15
N MET A 15 -19.19 8.18 -26.25
CA MET A 15 -18.68 8.94 -25.11
C MET A 15 -19.60 10.12 -24.81
N TYR A 16 -20.17 10.14 -23.62
CA TYR A 16 -20.94 11.27 -23.09
C TYR A 16 -20.24 11.88 -21.88
N LYS A 17 -20.69 13.06 -21.46
CA LYS A 17 -20.20 13.66 -20.21
C LYS A 17 -20.63 12.78 -19.03
N GLY A 18 -19.66 12.11 -18.40
CA GLY A 18 -19.86 11.33 -17.18
C GLY A 18 -20.37 9.89 -17.39
N HIS A 19 -20.57 9.44 -18.63
CA HIS A 19 -20.92 8.05 -18.92
C HIS A 19 -20.49 7.64 -20.34
N LEU A 20 -20.37 6.32 -20.52
CA LEU A 20 -20.06 5.67 -21.78
C LEU A 20 -21.21 4.70 -22.09
N GLU A 21 -21.69 4.72 -23.33
CA GLU A 21 -22.63 3.72 -23.84
C GLU A 21 -21.89 2.74 -24.74
N LEU A 22 -22.06 1.44 -24.47
CA LEU A 22 -21.50 0.36 -25.26
C LEU A 22 -22.63 -0.52 -25.79
N TYR A 23 -22.72 -0.62 -27.11
CA TYR A 23 -23.62 -1.55 -27.79
C TYR A 23 -22.82 -2.75 -28.29
N ILE A 24 -23.28 -3.96 -27.95
CA ILE A 24 -22.69 -5.22 -28.39
C ILE A 24 -23.83 -6.12 -28.86
N GLY A 25 -23.77 -6.58 -30.11
CA GLY A 25 -24.85 -7.38 -30.71
C GLY A 25 -24.93 -8.83 -30.23
N HIS A 26 -23.95 -9.33 -29.48
CA HIS A 26 -23.91 -10.70 -28.95
C HIS A 26 -22.98 -10.78 -27.73
N GLY A 27 -23.13 -11.80 -26.88
CA GLY A 27 -22.26 -12.00 -25.72
C GLY A 27 -20.83 -12.36 -26.14
N ALA A 28 -19.86 -11.54 -25.72
CA ALA A 28 -18.44 -11.73 -25.96
C ALA A 28 -17.62 -11.04 -24.85
N ASP A 29 -16.33 -11.37 -24.72
CA ASP A 29 -15.38 -10.60 -23.93
C ASP A 29 -15.00 -9.33 -24.69
N TRP A 30 -15.14 -8.16 -24.05
CA TRP A 30 -14.92 -6.87 -24.67
C TRP A 30 -14.03 -5.99 -23.79
N TRP A 31 -13.24 -5.14 -24.45
CA TRP A 31 -12.34 -4.20 -23.81
C TRP A 31 -12.53 -2.84 -24.46
N VAL A 32 -12.84 -1.82 -23.67
CA VAL A 32 -12.81 -0.43 -24.14
C VAL A 32 -11.43 0.13 -23.81
N LEU A 33 -10.62 0.38 -24.84
CA LEU A 33 -9.38 1.13 -24.71
C LEU A 33 -9.70 2.60 -24.93
N ILE A 34 -9.62 3.41 -23.88
CA ILE A 34 -9.69 4.86 -23.97
C ILE A 34 -8.26 5.38 -23.98
N PRO A 35 -7.66 5.69 -25.14
CA PRO A 35 -6.36 6.34 -25.20
C PRO A 35 -6.55 7.77 -24.69
N LEU A 36 -6.28 7.97 -23.40
CA LEU A 36 -6.24 9.29 -22.78
C LEU A 36 -4.92 9.98 -23.16
N GLU A 37 -4.62 10.09 -24.45
CA GLU A 37 -3.46 10.84 -24.95
C GLU A 37 -3.58 12.34 -24.66
N GLN A 38 -4.73 12.80 -24.14
CA GLN A 38 -4.92 14.14 -23.64
C GLN A 38 -5.63 14.11 -22.27
N GLN A 39 -4.87 14.51 -21.22
CA GLN A 39 -5.35 15.08 -19.94
C GLN A 39 -5.70 14.16 -18.75
N VAL A 40 -5.16 12.95 -18.60
CA VAL A 40 -4.92 12.48 -17.22
C VAL A 40 -3.72 13.25 -16.69
N ILE A 41 -3.94 14.48 -16.22
CA ILE A 41 -2.90 15.28 -15.58
C ILE A 41 -2.46 14.57 -14.30
N ARG A 42 -3.36 13.79 -13.67
CA ARG A 42 -3.09 13.09 -12.42
C ARG A 42 -3.67 11.68 -12.39
N GLN A 43 -2.85 10.70 -12.06
CA GLN A 43 -3.28 9.33 -11.74
C GLN A 43 -3.17 9.13 -10.23
N GLN A 44 -4.23 8.62 -9.60
CA GLN A 44 -4.20 8.24 -8.18
C GLN A 44 -3.72 6.80 -8.04
N LEU A 45 -2.64 6.64 -7.28
CA LEU A 45 -2.10 5.35 -6.87
C LEU A 45 -2.47 5.10 -5.40
N MET A 46 -2.62 3.83 -5.05
CA MET A 46 -2.72 3.35 -3.68
C MET A 46 -1.40 2.71 -3.27
N CYS A 47 -0.81 3.23 -2.20
CA CYS A 47 0.46 2.77 -1.66
C CYS A 47 0.21 2.07 -0.32
N THR A 48 0.58 0.80 -0.21
CA THR A 48 0.36 -0.01 0.98
C THR A 48 1.64 -0.72 1.40
N SER A 49 2.07 -0.52 2.65
CA SER A 49 3.23 -1.23 3.20
C SER A 49 2.83 -2.55 3.85
N TYR A 50 3.64 -3.57 3.61
CA TYR A 50 3.55 -4.90 4.18
C TYR A 50 4.90 -5.31 4.77
N ILE A 51 4.84 -6.00 5.90
CA ILE A 51 5.99 -6.55 6.61
C ILE A 51 5.78 -8.05 6.85
N PRO A 52 6.85 -8.83 7.07
CA PRO A 52 6.71 -10.22 7.47
C PRO A 52 5.83 -10.32 8.72
N LYS A 53 5.00 -11.38 8.80
CA LYS A 53 4.15 -11.61 9.98
C LYS A 53 4.99 -11.72 11.26
N ASN A 54 6.09 -12.46 11.15
CA ASN A 54 7.03 -12.73 12.22
C ASN A 54 8.32 -12.00 11.88
N VAL A 55 8.76 -11.12 12.78
CA VAL A 55 9.96 -10.32 12.57
C VAL A 55 10.95 -10.62 13.69
N GLU A 56 12.02 -11.33 13.36
CA GLU A 56 13.06 -11.67 14.32
C GLU A 56 14.01 -10.50 14.55
N ARG A 57 14.47 -10.35 15.80
CA ARG A 57 15.49 -9.35 16.16
C ARG A 57 16.83 -9.72 15.51
N GLY A 58 17.61 -8.70 15.14
CA GLY A 58 18.98 -8.89 14.65
C GLY A 58 19.07 -9.43 13.21
N LYS A 59 17.95 -9.61 12.51
CA LYS A 59 17.91 -9.98 11.09
C LYS A 59 17.54 -8.78 10.21
N GLU A 60 18.10 -8.75 8.99
CA GLU A 60 17.58 -7.90 7.93
C GLU A 60 16.17 -8.36 7.58
N ILE A 61 15.29 -7.41 7.31
CA ILE A 61 13.91 -7.71 6.91
C ILE A 61 13.62 -7.01 5.59
N GLU A 62 12.72 -7.60 4.82
CA GLU A 62 12.20 -7.00 3.61
C GLU A 62 10.82 -6.42 3.86
N VAL A 63 10.63 -5.16 3.52
CA VAL A 63 9.35 -4.46 3.54
C VAL A 63 8.84 -4.39 2.11
N HIS A 64 7.63 -4.87 1.87
CA HIS A 64 6.99 -4.72 0.56
C HIS A 64 6.15 -3.44 0.56
N LEU A 65 6.46 -2.52 -0.35
CA LEU A 65 5.56 -1.43 -0.72
C LEU A 65 4.83 -1.83 -2.00
N GLN A 66 3.53 -2.07 -1.86
CA GLN A 66 2.63 -2.33 -2.97
C GLN A 66 2.07 -1.00 -3.47
N VAL A 67 2.34 -0.67 -4.73
CA VAL A 67 1.88 0.54 -5.41
C VAL A 67 1.01 0.11 -6.57
N HIS A 68 -0.27 0.46 -6.55
CA HIS A 68 -1.20 0.04 -7.60
C HIS A 68 -2.19 1.14 -7.95
N ALA A 69 -2.83 1.02 -9.11
CA ALA A 69 -3.94 1.90 -9.47
C ALA A 69 -5.08 1.77 -8.45
N ASP A 70 -5.78 2.87 -8.19
CA ASP A 70 -6.96 2.90 -7.33
C ASP A 70 -8.19 2.33 -8.06
N VAL A 71 -8.15 1.03 -8.31
CA VAL A 71 -9.18 0.27 -9.04
C VAL A 71 -9.68 -0.86 -8.14
N PRO A 72 -11.00 -1.06 -8.03
CA PRO A 72 -11.56 -2.14 -7.22
C PRO A 72 -11.02 -3.52 -7.59
N GLY A 73 -10.72 -4.35 -6.59
CA GLY A 73 -10.28 -5.74 -6.77
C GLY A 73 -8.76 -5.94 -6.70
N ILE A 74 -7.97 -4.95 -7.12
CA ILE A 74 -6.49 -5.06 -7.06
C ILE A 74 -6.02 -5.16 -5.61
N ASP A 75 -6.63 -4.41 -4.70
CA ASP A 75 -6.30 -4.42 -3.27
C ASP A 75 -6.54 -5.80 -2.62
N ALA A 76 -7.64 -6.46 -3.00
CA ALA A 76 -7.98 -7.80 -2.54
C ALA A 76 -7.00 -8.86 -3.05
N GLU A 77 -6.61 -8.79 -4.33
CA GLU A 77 -5.59 -9.66 -4.91
C GLU A 77 -4.23 -9.48 -4.22
N VAL A 78 -3.78 -8.23 -4.06
CA VAL A 78 -2.52 -7.91 -3.38
C VAL A 78 -2.54 -8.44 -1.94
N LEU A 79 -3.64 -8.26 -1.21
CA LEU A 79 -3.77 -8.77 0.15
C LEU A 79 -3.66 -10.30 0.20
N LEU A 80 -4.25 -11.00 -0.76
CA LEU A 80 -4.17 -12.47 -0.87
C LEU A 80 -2.72 -12.91 -1.14
N ASP A 81 -2.07 -12.28 -2.13
CA ASP A 81 -0.69 -12.57 -2.54
C ASP A 81 0.30 -12.36 -1.38
N GLU A 82 0.16 -11.26 -0.63
CA GLU A 82 1.00 -10.94 0.53
C GLU A 82 0.72 -11.89 1.70
N LYS A 83 -0.55 -12.23 1.96
CA LYS A 83 -0.91 -13.19 3.02
C LYS A 83 -0.34 -14.58 2.72
N HIS A 84 -0.35 -15.01 1.45
CA HIS A 84 0.23 -16.27 1.00
C HIS A 84 1.74 -16.31 1.24
N GLN A 85 2.43 -15.18 1.02
CA GLN A 85 3.86 -15.01 1.33
C GLN A 85 4.16 -14.80 2.82
N SER A 86 3.16 -14.93 3.71
CA SER A 86 3.29 -14.67 5.16
C SER A 86 3.65 -13.24 5.54
N TYR A 87 3.15 -12.27 4.77
CA TYR A 87 3.21 -10.85 5.10
C TYR A 87 1.89 -10.35 5.71
N ARG A 88 1.97 -9.23 6.43
CA ARG A 88 0.84 -8.49 7.00
C ARG A 88 0.96 -7.01 6.69
N LYS A 89 -0.19 -6.36 6.54
CA LYS A 89 -0.28 -4.91 6.33
C LYS A 89 0.30 -4.18 7.55
N ALA A 90 1.21 -3.26 7.33
CA ALA A 90 1.90 -2.53 8.39
C ALA A 90 1.27 -1.15 8.67
N HIS A 91 0.63 -0.56 7.66
CA HIS A 91 -0.02 0.73 7.74
C HIS A 91 -1.27 0.78 6.85
N ARG A 92 -2.19 1.72 7.11
CA ARG A 92 -3.31 1.99 6.20
C ARG A 92 -2.78 2.37 4.81
N SER A 93 -3.53 2.02 3.77
CA SER A 93 -3.17 2.41 2.41
C SER A 93 -3.24 3.92 2.28
N VAL A 94 -2.25 4.51 1.61
CA VAL A 94 -2.15 5.96 1.43
C VAL A 94 -2.28 6.27 -0.05
N PRO A 95 -3.22 7.16 -0.44
CA PRO A 95 -3.30 7.62 -1.82
C PRO A 95 -2.12 8.52 -2.16
N PHE A 96 -1.57 8.35 -3.36
CA PHE A 96 -0.50 9.16 -3.92
C PHE A 96 -0.84 9.53 -5.36
N SER A 97 -1.01 10.83 -5.62
CA SER A 97 -1.31 11.33 -6.96
C SER A 97 -0.03 11.61 -7.72
N ILE A 98 0.18 10.94 -8.84
CA ILE A 98 1.28 11.19 -9.76
C ILE A 98 0.80 12.00 -10.95
N ILE A 99 1.69 12.77 -11.55
CA ILE A 99 1.47 13.57 -12.75
C ILE A 99 2.05 12.83 -13.95
N SER A 100 1.23 12.62 -14.99
CA SER A 100 1.58 11.75 -16.12
C SER A 100 2.63 12.33 -17.09
N ASP A 101 2.87 13.63 -17.08
CA ASP A 101 3.92 14.31 -17.86
C ASP A 101 5.12 14.78 -16.99
N SER A 102 5.25 14.18 -15.81
CA SER A 102 6.32 14.48 -14.85
C SER A 102 7.43 13.44 -14.89
N GLY A 103 8.41 13.55 -13.99
CA GLY A 103 9.47 12.56 -13.83
C GLY A 103 9.03 11.31 -13.07
N ASP A 104 9.99 10.42 -12.89
CA ASP A 104 9.84 9.15 -12.19
C ASP A 104 9.55 9.35 -10.69
N VAL A 105 9.01 8.30 -10.07
CA VAL A 105 8.70 8.26 -8.65
C VAL A 105 9.86 7.63 -7.90
N ARG A 106 10.49 8.41 -7.04
CA ARG A 106 11.49 7.95 -6.08
C ARG A 106 10.80 7.43 -4.82
N VAL A 107 11.19 6.25 -4.38
CA VAL A 107 10.73 5.62 -3.14
C VAL A 107 11.92 5.56 -2.20
N GLU A 108 11.83 6.28 -1.09
CA GLU A 108 12.87 6.39 -0.09
C GLU A 108 12.38 5.74 1.19
N ARG A 109 13.16 4.80 1.72
CA ARG A 109 12.96 4.27 3.06
C ARG A 109 13.97 4.94 3.98
N ASP A 110 13.47 5.52 5.06
CA ASP A 110 14.23 6.02 6.19
C ASP A 110 13.97 5.18 7.45
N CYS A 111 15.05 4.96 8.21
CA CYS A 111 15.08 4.25 9.49
C CYS A 111 16.03 5.07 10.35
N GLU A 112 15.55 5.51 11.52
CA GLU A 112 16.32 6.37 12.44
C GLU A 112 17.79 5.95 12.53
N GLY A 113 18.69 6.83 12.07
CA GLY A 113 20.15 6.66 12.20
C GLY A 113 20.84 5.82 11.13
N LYS A 114 20.16 5.39 10.06
CA LYS A 114 20.78 4.60 8.97
C LYS A 114 20.57 5.22 7.59
N MET A 115 21.50 4.93 6.67
CA MET A 115 21.42 5.41 5.28
C MET A 115 20.06 5.06 4.66
N ALA A 116 19.45 6.04 4.01
CA ALA A 116 18.18 5.85 3.33
C ALA A 116 18.37 4.92 2.12
N GLU A 117 17.52 3.90 2.00
CA GLU A 117 17.48 3.09 0.78
C GLU A 117 16.56 3.80 -0.21
N THR A 118 17.03 3.96 -1.44
CA THR A 118 16.29 4.62 -2.51
C THR A 118 16.04 3.65 -3.66
N LYS A 119 14.80 3.59 -4.13
CA LYS A 119 14.40 2.88 -5.35
C LYS A 119 13.66 3.84 -6.29
N LEU A 120 13.75 3.58 -7.58
CA LEU A 120 13.08 4.37 -8.61
C LEU A 120 12.01 3.51 -9.28
N LEU A 121 10.80 4.04 -9.36
CA LEU A 121 9.70 3.50 -10.16
C LEU A 121 9.56 4.37 -11.40
N SER A 122 9.77 3.75 -12.57
CA SER A 122 9.63 4.45 -13.83
C SER A 122 8.17 4.84 -14.05
N LEU A 123 7.93 6.08 -14.47
CA LEU A 123 6.58 6.53 -14.83
C LEU A 123 6.01 5.70 -15.99
N LYS A 124 6.86 5.30 -16.94
CA LYS A 124 6.48 4.40 -18.03
C LYS A 124 6.03 3.03 -17.51
N GLU A 125 6.71 2.49 -16.50
CA GLU A 125 6.29 1.22 -15.89
C GLU A 125 4.96 1.36 -15.18
N ILE A 126 4.76 2.45 -14.43
CA ILE A 126 3.50 2.77 -13.73
C ILE A 126 2.32 2.88 -14.70
N HIS A 127 2.53 3.47 -15.87
CA HIS A 127 1.49 3.55 -16.89
C HIS A 127 1.19 2.21 -17.56
N ASN A 128 2.20 1.33 -17.70
CA ASN A 128 2.07 0.07 -18.41
C ASN A 128 1.54 -1.08 -17.55
N ARG A 129 1.58 -0.96 -16.21
CA ARG A 129 1.15 -2.00 -15.28
C ARG A 129 0.23 -1.41 -14.22
N MET A 130 -0.81 -2.15 -13.86
CA MET A 130 -1.75 -1.68 -12.83
C MET A 130 -1.21 -1.83 -11.40
N ARG A 131 -0.13 -2.59 -11.18
CA ARG A 131 0.44 -2.88 -9.86
C ARG A 131 1.96 -3.08 -9.90
N HIS A 132 2.64 -2.63 -8.85
CA HIS A 132 4.08 -2.69 -8.64
C HIS A 132 4.39 -3.09 -7.20
N LYS A 133 5.38 -3.96 -7.05
CA LYS A 133 5.94 -4.34 -5.76
C LYS A 133 7.34 -3.77 -5.65
N VAL A 134 7.55 -2.84 -4.72
CA VAL A 134 8.87 -2.32 -4.35
C VAL A 134 9.30 -3.00 -3.06
N VAL A 135 10.41 -3.74 -3.10
CA VAL A 135 10.98 -4.37 -1.90
C VAL A 135 12.00 -3.41 -1.29
N LEU A 136 11.90 -3.08 -0.02
CA LEU A 136 12.81 -2.20 0.71
C LEU A 136 13.43 -2.99 1.84
N LYS A 137 14.75 -3.03 1.92
CA LYS A 137 15.52 -3.68 2.97
C LYS A 137 15.63 -2.78 4.18
N VAL A 138 15.33 -3.35 5.34
CA VAL A 138 15.55 -2.72 6.63
C VAL A 138 16.68 -3.47 7.31
N PRO A 139 17.86 -2.86 7.45
CA PRO A 139 19.01 -3.52 8.04
C PRO A 139 18.77 -3.83 9.53
N PRO A 140 19.36 -4.91 10.06
CA PRO A 140 19.17 -5.35 11.44
C PRO A 140 19.54 -4.24 12.42
N ARG A 141 18.70 -3.94 13.40
CA ARG A 141 19.02 -2.94 14.43
C ARG A 141 19.92 -3.58 15.49
N GLU A 142 20.99 -2.89 15.85
CA GLU A 142 22.01 -3.36 16.82
C GLU A 142 21.61 -3.06 18.27
N GLU A 143 20.61 -2.20 18.50
CA GLU A 143 20.17 -1.73 19.83
C GLU A 143 19.05 -2.58 20.46
N ASP A 144 18.98 -2.54 21.80
CA ASP A 144 18.01 -3.26 22.63
C ASP A 144 16.58 -2.67 22.61
N THR A 145 16.27 -1.85 21.61
CA THR A 145 14.93 -1.26 21.44
C THR A 145 13.93 -2.33 21.04
N ALA A 146 12.76 -2.38 21.68
CA ALA A 146 11.70 -3.35 21.38
C ALA A 146 11.07 -3.16 19.98
N PHE A 147 11.28 -1.99 19.37
CA PHE A 147 10.68 -1.63 18.10
C PHE A 147 11.59 -0.80 17.19
N ASN A 148 11.23 -0.72 15.91
CA ASN A 148 11.86 0.13 14.92
C ASN A 148 10.80 0.94 14.16
N VAL A 149 11.06 2.24 13.98
CA VAL A 149 10.19 3.13 13.21
C VAL A 149 10.71 3.20 11.78
N ILE A 150 9.83 2.92 10.83
CA ILE A 150 10.15 2.98 9.41
C ILE A 150 9.27 4.04 8.78
N THR A 151 9.91 4.93 8.03
CA THR A 151 9.23 5.91 7.18
C THR A 151 9.52 5.58 5.72
N ILE A 152 8.47 5.48 4.92
CA ILE A 152 8.58 5.37 3.47
C ILE A 152 8.03 6.65 2.86
N THR A 153 8.82 7.30 2.02
CA THR A 153 8.47 8.52 1.30
C THR A 153 8.47 8.24 -0.18
N LEU A 154 7.36 8.51 -0.85
CA LEU A 154 7.25 8.54 -2.30
C LEU A 154 7.34 9.99 -2.76
N THR A 155 8.26 10.28 -3.67
CA THR A 155 8.45 11.62 -4.22
C THR A 155 8.50 11.53 -5.73
N GLN A 156 7.61 12.23 -6.42
CA GLN A 156 7.66 12.34 -7.87
C GLN A 156 8.48 13.57 -8.25
N SER A 157 9.54 13.34 -9.01
CA SER A 157 10.36 14.42 -9.58
C SER A 157 9.59 15.14 -10.69
N GLY A 158 9.74 16.47 -10.81
CA GLY A 158 9.14 17.24 -11.90
C GLY A 158 8.95 18.72 -11.59
N LYS A 159 8.11 19.39 -12.39
CA LYS A 159 7.83 20.85 -12.25
C LYS A 159 7.14 21.19 -10.92
N LEU A 160 6.28 20.31 -10.45
CA LEU A 160 5.72 20.35 -9.10
C LEU A 160 6.12 19.04 -8.42
N GLU A 161 7.04 19.14 -7.46
CA GLU A 161 7.39 17.98 -6.64
C GLU A 161 6.19 17.60 -5.77
N VAL A 162 5.73 16.37 -5.91
CA VAL A 162 4.66 15.81 -5.09
C VAL A 162 5.27 14.72 -4.24
N SER A 163 5.11 14.83 -2.93
CA SER A 163 5.64 13.85 -1.98
C SER A 163 4.56 13.36 -1.03
N ARG A 164 4.68 12.10 -0.62
CA ARG A 164 3.79 11.47 0.34
C ARG A 164 4.56 10.45 1.17
N SER A 165 4.42 10.56 2.49
CA SER A 165 5.08 9.66 3.43
C SER A 165 4.08 8.82 4.21
N MET A 166 4.53 7.64 4.63
CA MET A 166 3.87 6.79 5.61
C MET A 166 4.90 6.30 6.62
N SER A 167 4.52 6.31 7.90
CA SER A 167 5.38 5.83 8.98
C SER A 167 4.66 4.74 9.76
N PHE A 168 5.38 3.69 10.12
CA PHE A 168 4.85 2.59 10.90
C PHE A 168 5.93 1.95 11.77
N VAL A 169 5.49 1.20 12.76
CA VAL A 169 6.35 0.56 13.75
C VAL A 169 6.43 -0.93 13.49
N ILE A 170 7.65 -1.47 13.57
CA ILE A 170 7.91 -2.91 13.60
C ILE A 170 8.26 -3.29 15.02
N ILE A 171 7.59 -4.33 15.52
CA ILE A 171 7.82 -4.93 16.83
C ILE A 171 8.47 -6.29 16.61
N TYR A 172 9.59 -6.55 17.27
CA TYR A 172 10.35 -7.79 17.12
C TYR A 172 9.77 -8.91 18.00
N GLU A 173 9.83 -10.16 17.51
CA GLU A 173 9.55 -11.34 18.33
C GLU A 173 10.59 -11.45 19.45
N GLY A 174 10.13 -11.37 20.70
CA GLY A 174 10.96 -11.20 21.91
C GLY A 174 10.80 -9.84 22.61
N GLY A 175 10.24 -8.83 21.94
CA GLY A 175 9.85 -7.56 22.59
C GLY A 175 8.51 -7.61 23.33
N ARG A 176 7.72 -8.68 23.11
CA ARG A 176 6.40 -8.88 23.75
C ARG A 176 6.48 -9.29 25.22
N ASP A 177 7.65 -9.70 25.70
CA ASP A 177 7.83 -10.15 27.09
C ASP A 177 8.04 -8.97 28.06
N LEU A 178 8.26 -7.75 27.56
CA LEU A 178 8.48 -6.55 28.37
C LEU A 178 7.19 -5.75 28.69
N GLU A 179 6.05 -6.04 28.04
CA GLU A 179 4.78 -5.34 28.31
C GLU A 179 3.85 -6.04 29.31
N MET A 180 4.24 -7.20 29.87
CA MET A 180 3.41 -7.97 30.81
C MET A 180 3.85 -7.90 32.28
N ASN A 181 4.78 -7.00 32.65
CA ASN A 181 5.29 -6.94 34.03
C ASN A 181 4.93 -5.66 34.82
N ASP A 182 4.12 -4.75 34.28
CA ASP A 182 3.81 -3.47 34.95
C ASP A 182 2.37 -3.35 35.49
N ARG A 183 1.69 -4.49 35.74
CA ARG A 183 0.33 -4.49 36.33
C ARG A 183 0.10 -5.46 37.48
N GLN A 184 1.12 -5.91 38.19
CA GLN A 184 0.87 -6.74 39.36
C GLN A 184 1.88 -6.58 40.50
N THR A 185 2.07 -5.36 40.97
CA THR A 185 2.48 -5.12 42.36
C THR A 185 1.80 -3.87 42.87
N ASP A 186 0.59 -4.03 43.41
CA ASP A 186 0.13 -3.24 44.56
C ASP A 186 -1.19 -3.82 45.05
N HIS A 187 -1.14 -4.98 45.68
CA HIS A 187 -2.12 -5.39 46.68
C HIS A 187 -1.37 -6.25 47.70
N VAL A 188 -1.01 -5.62 48.83
CA VAL A 188 -1.10 -6.12 50.22
C VAL A 188 -0.09 -5.35 51.08
N ARG A 189 -0.56 -4.35 51.83
CA ARG A 189 -0.17 -4.20 53.22
C ARG A 189 -1.33 -3.59 54.00
N GLY A 190 -1.91 -4.41 54.86
CA GLY A 190 -3.17 -4.13 55.53
C GLY A 190 -3.06 -3.16 56.69
N THR A 191 -4.24 -2.79 57.19
CA THR A 191 -4.48 -2.58 58.62
C THR A 191 -5.92 -3.01 58.91
N SER A 192 -6.07 -4.14 59.59
CA SER A 192 -7.21 -4.35 60.48
C SER A 192 -6.86 -3.69 61.81
N LYS A 193 -7.71 -2.76 62.26
CA LYS A 193 -7.98 -2.55 63.69
C LYS A 193 -9.44 -2.17 63.86
N GLU A 194 -10.11 -2.96 64.68
CA GLU A 194 -11.46 -2.77 65.19
C GLU A 194 -11.57 -1.54 66.12
N SER A 195 -12.75 -0.92 66.08
CA SER A 195 -13.58 -0.41 67.19
C SER A 195 -13.02 0.58 68.22
N LEU A 196 -13.63 1.77 68.32
CA LEU A 196 -14.41 2.22 69.50
C LEU A 196 -14.92 3.67 69.34
N TYR A 197 -16.15 3.86 69.84
CA TYR A 197 -17.03 5.04 69.93
C TYR A 197 -17.93 5.37 68.73
#